data_AF-A0A7K4G1L5-F1
#
_entry.id   AF-A0A7K4G1L5-F1
#
_cell.length_a   1.000
_cell.length_b   1.000
_cell.length_c   1.000
_cell.angle_alpha   90.00
_cell.angle_beta   90.00
_cell.angle_gamma   90.00
#
_symmetry.space_group_name_H-M   'P 1'
#
loop_
_entity.id
_entity.type
_entity.pdbx_description
1 polymer ?
#
loop_
_entity_poly.entity_id
_entity_poly.type
_entity_poly.pdbx_seq_one_letter_code
_entity_poly.pdbx_strand_id
1 'polypeptide(L)'
;GMGSKVIVTEIDPVKALEAHMDGFEVMTMAQACKIGEIFVTCTGMTSVIRKEHILQMKNGAIMGNVGHFDVEIDSKFLLKESKSVKRVRPNLDECTLKNGKRVYLIGEGRLANLVAAEGHPPEVMAQSFSNQILSVLYILKNHAKIGNKIINVPEEIDKQVAVDALNAMDVKIDKLTPEQVKYAHSW
;
A
#
# COMPACT_ATOMS: atom_id res chain seq x y z
N GLY A 1 -11.19 9.23 0.08
CA GLY A 1 -11.95 8.38 1.02
C GLY A 1 -12.37 9.19 2.22
N MET A 2 -13.48 8.82 2.89
CA MET A 2 -14.06 9.55 4.03
C MET A 2 -14.41 11.04 3.74
N GLY A 3 -14.81 11.35 2.50
CA GLY A 3 -15.13 12.73 2.07
C GLY A 3 -13.94 13.55 1.57
N SER A 4 -12.71 13.03 1.66
CA SER A 4 -11.52 13.73 1.14
C SER A 4 -11.45 13.71 -0.39
N LYS A 5 -10.99 14.83 -0.97
CA LYS A 5 -10.54 14.92 -2.36
C LYS A 5 -9.18 14.23 -2.51
N VAL A 6 -9.11 13.18 -3.33
CA VAL A 6 -7.91 12.34 -3.47
C VAL A 6 -7.17 12.71 -4.76
N ILE A 7 -5.85 12.86 -4.62
CA ILE A 7 -4.91 13.07 -5.71
C ILE A 7 -3.97 11.87 -5.76
N VAL A 8 -3.78 11.29 -6.93
CA VAL A 8 -2.86 10.17 -7.20
C VAL A 8 -1.64 10.68 -7.96
N THR A 9 -0.47 10.18 -7.59
CA THR A 9 0.78 10.39 -8.33
C THR A 9 1.27 9.03 -8.82
N GLU A 10 1.43 8.85 -10.13
CA GLU A 10 1.85 7.57 -10.71
C GLU A 10 2.85 7.78 -11.85
N ILE A 11 3.72 6.78 -12.02
CA ILE A 11 4.65 6.62 -13.13
C ILE A 11 4.13 5.62 -14.16
N ASP A 12 3.31 4.64 -13.75
CA ASP A 12 2.73 3.65 -14.66
C ASP A 12 1.49 4.26 -15.34
N PRO A 13 1.49 4.39 -16.68
CA PRO A 13 0.36 4.99 -17.40
C PRO A 13 -0.95 4.20 -17.26
N VAL A 14 -0.89 2.87 -17.08
CA VAL A 14 -2.08 2.03 -16.88
C VAL A 14 -2.69 2.34 -15.51
N LYS A 15 -1.88 2.39 -14.46
CA LYS A 15 -2.34 2.72 -13.10
C LYS A 15 -2.80 4.17 -12.96
N ALA A 16 -2.12 5.10 -13.63
CA ALA A 16 -2.56 6.48 -13.73
C ALA A 16 -3.93 6.60 -14.42
N LEU A 17 -4.15 5.86 -15.51
CA LEU A 17 -5.43 5.86 -16.21
C LEU A 17 -6.54 5.23 -15.36
N GLU A 18 -6.28 4.09 -14.70
CA GLU A 18 -7.21 3.45 -13.76
C GLU A 18 -7.66 4.46 -12.68
N ALA A 19 -6.71 5.12 -12.01
CA ALA A 19 -7.02 6.11 -10.98
C ALA A 19 -7.84 7.29 -11.52
N HIS A 20 -7.55 7.74 -12.75
CA HIS A 20 -8.32 8.80 -13.38
C HIS A 20 -9.75 8.37 -13.73
N MET A 21 -9.93 7.14 -14.20
CA MET A 21 -11.25 6.56 -14.50
C MET A 21 -12.08 6.32 -13.22
N ASP A 22 -11.42 6.04 -12.09
CA ASP A 22 -12.05 5.97 -10.76
C ASP A 22 -12.42 7.36 -10.20
N GLY A 23 -12.13 8.44 -10.94
CA GLY A 23 -12.52 9.81 -10.60
C GLY A 23 -11.51 10.56 -9.74
N PHE A 24 -10.28 10.04 -9.59
CA PHE A 24 -9.21 10.75 -8.88
C PHE A 24 -8.49 11.75 -9.79
N GLU A 25 -8.00 12.84 -9.19
CA GLU A 25 -7.09 13.74 -9.89
C GLU A 25 -5.70 13.10 -9.96
N VAL A 26 -5.10 13.07 -11.14
CA VAL A 26 -3.74 12.55 -11.34
C VAL A 26 -2.82 13.70 -11.68
N MET A 27 -1.75 13.87 -10.91
CA MET A 27 -0.74 14.90 -11.16
C MET A 27 0.62 14.51 -10.61
N THR A 28 1.64 15.30 -10.92
CA THR A 28 3.00 15.05 -10.39
C THR A 28 3.09 15.40 -8.91
N MET A 29 4.02 14.77 -8.18
CA MET A 29 4.29 15.12 -6.78
C MET A 29 4.71 16.59 -6.62
N ALA A 30 5.38 17.19 -7.60
CA ALA A 30 5.77 18.60 -7.61
C ALA A 30 4.57 19.57 -7.70
N GLN A 31 3.43 19.12 -8.23
CA GLN A 31 2.17 19.86 -8.23
C GLN A 31 1.37 19.54 -6.96
N ALA A 32 1.23 18.25 -6.63
CA ALA A 32 0.45 17.78 -5.50
C ALA A 32 0.97 18.36 -4.16
N CYS A 33 2.29 18.48 -3.98
CA CYS A 33 2.88 19.00 -2.74
C CYS A 33 2.44 20.42 -2.39
N LYS A 34 2.04 21.25 -3.38
CA LYS A 34 1.60 22.63 -3.17
C LYS A 34 0.19 22.74 -2.60
N ILE A 35 -0.65 21.73 -2.87
CA ILE A 35 -2.09 21.77 -2.54
C ILE A 35 -2.51 20.70 -1.52
N GLY A 36 -1.77 19.61 -1.41
CA GLY A 36 -2.06 18.52 -0.48
C GLY A 36 -1.91 18.92 0.99
N GLU A 37 -2.74 18.31 1.82
CA GLU A 37 -2.75 18.47 3.29
C GLU A 37 -2.32 17.18 3.99
N ILE A 38 -2.66 16.03 3.40
CA ILE A 38 -2.25 14.71 3.86
C ILE A 38 -1.57 14.00 2.69
N PHE A 39 -0.40 13.44 2.96
CA PHE A 39 0.42 12.73 1.99
C PHE A 39 0.65 11.30 2.49
N VAL A 40 0.32 10.34 1.64
CA VAL A 40 0.52 8.92 1.91
C VAL A 40 1.37 8.33 0.78
N THR A 41 2.53 7.78 1.12
CA THR A 41 3.38 7.06 0.16
C THR A 41 3.10 5.57 0.22
N CYS A 42 2.97 4.92 -0.94
CA CYS A 42 2.63 3.50 -1.08
C CYS A 42 3.28 2.90 -2.34
N THR A 43 4.47 3.35 -2.70
CA THR A 43 5.05 3.10 -4.04
C THR A 43 6.03 1.92 -4.07
N GLY A 44 6.60 1.55 -2.92
CA GLY A 44 7.72 0.62 -2.85
C GLY A 44 9.07 1.23 -3.26
N MET A 45 9.11 2.52 -3.60
CA MET A 45 10.29 3.20 -4.13
C MET A 45 10.89 4.20 -3.14
N THR A 46 12.19 4.47 -3.27
CA THR A 46 12.85 5.52 -2.48
C THR A 46 12.59 6.91 -3.04
N SER A 47 12.63 7.92 -2.16
CA SER A 47 12.74 9.34 -2.55
C SER A 47 11.53 9.85 -3.34
N VAL A 48 10.35 9.42 -2.94
CA VAL A 48 9.05 9.85 -3.49
C VAL A 48 8.74 11.26 -2.99
N ILE A 49 8.80 11.47 -1.67
CA ILE A 49 8.63 12.78 -1.04
C ILE A 49 10.01 13.27 -0.60
N ARG A 50 10.61 14.13 -1.44
CA ARG A 50 11.94 14.71 -1.24
C ARG A 50 11.87 16.07 -0.57
N LYS A 51 13.01 16.55 -0.07
CA LYS A 51 13.19 17.87 0.53
C LYS A 51 12.51 19.00 -0.24
N GLU A 52 12.68 19.06 -1.56
CA GLU A 52 12.09 20.12 -2.40
C GLU A 52 10.56 20.08 -2.42
N HIS A 53 9.96 18.89 -2.29
CA HIS A 53 8.50 18.75 -2.17
C HIS A 53 8.05 19.25 -0.79
N ILE A 54 8.74 18.83 0.27
CA ILE A 54 8.43 19.17 1.66
C ILE A 54 8.45 20.70 1.89
N LEU A 55 9.43 21.40 1.32
CA LEU A 55 9.54 22.86 1.46
C LEU A 55 8.36 23.61 0.82
N GLN A 56 7.73 23.02 -0.20
CA GLN A 56 6.57 23.58 -0.90
C GLN A 56 5.23 23.24 -0.22
N MET A 57 5.21 22.30 0.73
CA MET A 57 4.00 21.90 1.43
C MET A 57 3.35 23.05 2.22
N LYS A 58 2.03 22.92 2.43
CA LYS A 58 1.28 23.80 3.31
C LYS A 58 1.77 23.67 4.75
N ASN A 59 1.66 24.75 5.51
CA ASN A 59 1.85 24.68 6.95
C ASN A 59 0.76 23.77 7.55
N GLY A 60 1.16 22.79 8.34
CA GLY A 60 0.30 21.78 8.92
C GLY A 60 0.19 20.48 8.11
N ALA A 61 0.89 20.34 6.99
CA ALA A 61 0.84 19.13 6.17
C ALA A 61 1.28 17.88 6.97
N ILE A 62 0.60 16.77 6.75
CA ILE A 62 0.84 15.48 7.42
C ILE A 62 1.37 14.49 6.40
N MET A 63 2.43 13.76 6.74
CA MET A 63 3.03 12.73 5.90
C MET A 63 3.07 11.40 6.63
N GLY A 64 2.69 10.32 5.94
CA GLY A 64 2.83 8.94 6.41
C GLY A 64 3.22 8.01 5.27
N ASN A 65 3.94 6.94 5.59
CA ASN A 65 4.31 5.91 4.64
C ASN A 65 3.53 4.62 4.95
N VAL A 66 2.97 3.95 3.95
CA VAL A 66 2.40 2.60 4.05
C VAL A 66 3.00 1.65 3.02
N GLY A 67 4.02 2.10 2.28
CA GLY A 67 4.77 1.27 1.33
C GLY A 67 6.01 0.65 1.95
N HIS A 68 7.15 0.76 1.29
CA HIS A 68 8.37 0.03 1.66
C HIS A 68 9.23 0.79 2.69
N PHE A 69 9.51 0.11 3.81
CA PHE A 69 10.36 0.56 4.93
C PHE A 69 10.21 2.05 5.30
N ASP A 70 11.30 2.80 5.38
CA ASP A 70 11.36 4.21 5.83
C ASP A 70 12.02 5.14 4.80
N VAL A 71 12.05 4.71 3.53
CA VAL A 71 12.84 5.35 2.47
C VAL A 71 12.03 6.11 1.42
N GLU A 72 10.69 6.03 1.46
CA GLU A 72 9.83 6.73 0.50
C GLU A 72 9.76 8.24 0.78
N ILE A 73 9.80 8.61 2.06
CA ILE A 73 9.79 10.00 2.54
C ILE A 73 11.20 10.33 3.03
N ASP A 74 11.70 11.53 2.74
CA ASP A 74 12.96 12.03 3.29
C ASP A 74 12.84 12.37 4.79
N SER A 75 12.66 11.32 5.60
CA SER A 75 12.56 11.36 7.06
C SER A 75 13.85 11.89 7.67
N LYS A 76 15.00 11.60 7.07
CA LYS A 76 16.31 12.11 7.51
C LYS A 76 16.35 13.63 7.44
N PHE A 77 15.88 14.24 6.35
CA PHE A 77 15.74 15.70 6.25
C PHE A 77 14.81 16.22 7.35
N LEU A 78 13.61 15.65 7.51
CA LEU A 78 12.67 16.11 8.52
C LEU A 78 13.23 16.00 9.95
N LEU A 79 13.86 14.89 10.30
CA LEU A 79 14.28 14.62 11.67
C LEU A 79 15.62 15.26 12.04
N LYS A 80 16.51 15.52 11.08
CA LYS A 80 17.86 16.06 11.34
C LYS A 80 18.08 17.49 10.87
N GLU A 81 17.37 17.94 9.84
CA GLU A 81 17.58 19.25 9.21
C GLU A 81 16.50 20.29 9.56
N SER A 82 15.41 19.86 10.20
CA SER A 82 14.40 20.78 10.74
C SER A 82 15.00 21.68 11.83
N LYS A 83 14.44 22.88 11.97
CA LYS A 83 14.80 23.82 13.04
C LYS A 83 14.54 23.22 14.42
N SER A 84 13.43 22.49 14.56
CA SER A 84 13.13 21.68 15.74
C SER A 84 12.24 20.51 15.38
N VAL A 85 12.34 19.44 16.16
CA VAL A 85 11.49 18.25 16.06
C VAL A 85 10.91 18.00 17.44
N LYS A 86 9.59 17.87 17.53
CA LYS A 86 8.86 17.61 18.78
C LYS A 86 7.88 16.47 18.56
N ARG A 87 8.01 15.41 19.35
CA ARG A 87 6.97 14.38 19.48
C ARG A 87 5.74 15.00 20.13
N VAL A 88 4.65 15.19 19.37
CA VAL A 88 3.43 15.84 19.86
C VAL A 88 2.43 14.83 20.42
N ARG A 89 2.49 13.58 19.96
CA ARG A 89 1.79 12.41 20.51
C ARG A 89 2.55 11.14 20.08
N PRO A 90 2.23 9.95 20.64
CA PRO A 90 2.85 8.70 20.18
C PRO A 90 2.79 8.58 18.66
N ASN A 91 3.92 8.26 18.05
CA ASN A 91 4.08 8.06 16.61
C ASN A 91 3.77 9.28 15.73
N LEU A 92 3.77 10.49 16.27
CA LEU A 92 3.61 11.74 15.50
C LEU A 92 4.63 12.80 15.93
N ASP A 93 5.48 13.17 14.99
CA ASP A 93 6.53 14.16 15.17
C ASP A 93 6.20 15.45 14.40
N GLU A 94 6.13 16.57 15.11
CA GLU A 94 6.05 17.91 14.55
C GLU A 94 7.46 18.39 14.19
N CYS A 95 7.68 18.64 12.90
CA CYS A 95 8.92 19.16 12.35
C CYS A 95 8.73 20.63 11.98
N THR A 96 9.35 21.53 12.74
CA THR A 96 9.41 22.96 12.38
C THR A 96 10.55 23.16 11.40
N LEU A 97 10.23 23.49 10.15
CA LEU A 97 11.20 23.71 9.08
C LEU A 97 11.96 25.03 9.28
N LYS A 98 13.12 25.17 8.65
CA LYS A 98 13.93 26.40 8.67
C LYS A 98 13.18 27.63 8.13
N ASN A 99 12.17 27.43 7.28
CA ASN A 99 11.28 28.49 6.77
C ASN A 99 10.10 28.83 7.70
N GLY A 100 10.05 28.24 8.90
CA GLY A 100 9.01 28.50 9.91
C GLY A 100 7.72 27.70 9.76
N LYS A 101 7.50 26.99 8.63
CA LYS A 101 6.36 26.08 8.48
C LYS A 101 6.53 24.87 9.39
N ARG A 102 5.43 24.38 9.95
CA ARG A 102 5.34 23.12 10.68
C ARG A 102 4.75 22.05 9.78
N VAL A 103 5.34 20.88 9.77
CA VAL A 103 4.81 19.68 9.08
C VAL A 103 4.89 18.50 10.04
N TYR A 104 4.08 17.47 9.81
CA TYR A 104 3.96 16.33 10.70
C TYR A 104 4.37 15.05 10.01
N LEU A 105 5.18 14.24 10.69
CA LEU A 105 5.64 12.94 10.22
C LEU A 105 5.08 11.84 11.12
N ILE A 106 4.37 10.89 10.53
CA ILE A 106 3.84 9.72 11.22
C ILE A 106 4.93 8.63 11.27
N GLY A 107 5.13 8.03 12.44
CA GLY A 107 5.96 6.83 12.63
C GLY A 107 7.41 7.00 12.20
N GLU A 108 7.95 8.22 12.26
CA GLU A 108 9.31 8.55 11.78
C GLU A 108 9.55 8.17 10.30
N GLY A 109 8.49 8.07 9.49
CA GLY A 109 8.53 7.67 8.08
C GLY A 109 8.44 6.16 7.83
N ARG A 110 8.36 5.34 8.89
CA ARG A 110 8.11 3.89 8.79
C ARG A 110 6.64 3.60 8.45
N LEU A 111 6.33 2.31 8.28
CA LEU A 111 4.98 1.83 7.96
C LEU A 111 3.95 2.29 9.01
N ALA A 112 3.18 3.30 8.68
CA ALA A 112 2.24 3.98 9.56
C ALA A 112 1.15 3.03 10.07
N ASN A 113 0.67 2.11 9.23
CA ASN A 113 -0.33 1.12 9.63
C ASN A 113 0.21 0.10 10.65
N LEU A 114 1.53 -0.12 10.73
CA LEU A 114 2.14 -1.02 11.70
C LEU A 114 2.66 -0.30 12.95
N VAL A 115 3.19 0.91 12.79
CA VAL A 115 3.83 1.66 13.88
C VAL A 115 2.81 2.52 14.62
N ALA A 116 1.80 3.03 13.92
CA ALA A 116 0.77 3.91 14.48
C ALA A 116 -0.62 3.25 14.53
N ALA A 117 -0.74 1.98 14.15
CA ALA A 117 -1.96 1.18 14.22
C ALA A 117 -1.61 -0.32 14.40
N GLU A 118 -2.58 -1.22 14.16
CA GLU A 118 -2.47 -2.66 14.45
C GLU A 118 -2.18 -3.51 13.21
N GLY A 119 -1.84 -2.89 12.08
CA GLY A 119 -1.59 -3.57 10.82
C GLY A 119 -2.85 -4.02 10.10
N HIS A 120 -2.79 -5.21 9.48
CA HIS A 120 -3.93 -5.78 8.77
C HIS A 120 -4.84 -6.55 9.74
N PRO A 121 -6.17 -6.51 9.55
CA PRO A 121 -7.09 -7.33 10.32
C PRO A 121 -6.77 -8.83 10.24
N PRO A 122 -7.07 -9.61 11.30
CA PRO A 122 -6.81 -11.05 11.34
C PRO A 122 -7.38 -11.82 10.13
N GLU A 123 -8.53 -11.41 9.61
CA GLU A 123 -9.21 -12.04 8.48
C GLU A 123 -8.41 -11.89 7.18
N VAL A 124 -7.78 -10.72 6.96
CA VAL A 124 -6.88 -10.48 5.82
C VAL A 124 -5.59 -11.29 5.98
N MET A 125 -5.07 -11.35 7.20
CA MET A 125 -3.86 -12.12 7.51
C MET A 125 -4.08 -13.63 7.37
N ALA A 126 -5.27 -14.14 7.71
CA ALA A 126 -5.62 -15.55 7.55
C ALA A 126 -5.48 -16.01 6.09
N GLN A 127 -5.92 -15.19 5.13
CA GLN A 127 -5.76 -15.52 3.70
C GLN A 127 -4.29 -15.57 3.29
N SER A 128 -3.50 -14.59 3.74
CA SER A 128 -2.06 -14.55 3.46
C SER A 128 -1.32 -15.77 4.02
N PHE A 129 -1.61 -16.15 5.28
CA PHE A 129 -0.98 -17.31 5.90
C PHE A 129 -1.43 -18.63 5.29
N SER A 130 -2.70 -18.76 4.89
CA SER A 130 -3.17 -19.92 4.12
C SER A 130 -2.42 -20.07 2.80
N ASN A 131 -2.23 -18.96 2.07
CA ASN A 131 -1.45 -18.95 0.83
C ASN A 131 0.00 -19.37 1.06
N GLN A 132 0.64 -18.90 2.14
CA GLN A 132 2.01 -19.30 2.49
C GLN A 132 2.10 -20.79 2.85
N ILE A 133 1.19 -21.30 3.68
CA ILE A 133 1.18 -22.72 4.09
C ILE A 133 0.98 -23.63 2.88
N LEU A 134 -0.01 -23.34 2.04
CA LEU A 134 -0.26 -24.13 0.83
C LEU A 134 0.90 -24.03 -0.17
N SER A 135 1.53 -22.86 -0.30
CA SER A 135 2.73 -22.69 -1.13
C SER A 135 3.90 -23.53 -0.62
N VAL A 136 4.13 -23.58 0.71
CA VAL A 136 5.16 -24.45 1.31
C VAL A 136 4.86 -25.92 1.02
N LEU A 137 3.60 -26.35 1.15
CA LEU A 137 3.18 -27.72 0.81
C LEU A 137 3.37 -28.03 -0.68
N TYR A 138 3.10 -27.06 -1.56
CA TYR A 138 3.33 -27.20 -2.99
C TYR A 138 4.81 -27.35 -3.33
N ILE A 139 5.67 -26.52 -2.72
CA ILE A 139 7.13 -26.62 -2.88
C ILE A 139 7.60 -27.98 -2.37
N LEU A 140 7.17 -28.41 -1.19
CA LEU A 140 7.56 -29.72 -0.63
C LEU A 140 7.29 -30.86 -1.62
N LYS A 141 6.10 -30.86 -2.23
CA LYS A 141 5.68 -31.89 -3.21
C LYS A 141 6.36 -31.77 -4.57
N ASN A 142 6.79 -30.57 -4.99
CA ASN A 142 7.21 -30.31 -6.37
C ASN A 142 8.63 -29.75 -6.51
N HIS A 143 9.40 -29.60 -5.42
CA HIS A 143 10.72 -28.94 -5.40
C HIS A 143 11.68 -29.47 -6.48
N ALA A 144 11.72 -30.78 -6.71
CA ALA A 144 12.57 -31.40 -7.74
C ALA A 144 12.22 -30.94 -9.17
N LYS A 145 10.93 -30.64 -9.45
CA LYS A 145 10.47 -30.14 -10.75
C LYS A 145 10.64 -28.62 -10.88
N ILE A 146 10.46 -27.89 -9.78
CA ILE A 146 10.57 -26.42 -9.74
C ILE A 146 12.05 -26.01 -9.92
N GLY A 147 12.96 -26.69 -9.23
CA GLY A 147 14.37 -26.31 -9.16
C GLY A 147 14.58 -24.96 -8.49
N ASN A 148 15.68 -24.28 -8.82
CA ASN A 148 16.03 -22.97 -8.24
C ASN A 148 15.41 -21.82 -9.04
N LYS A 149 14.07 -21.81 -9.13
CA LYS A 149 13.32 -20.80 -9.88
C LYS A 149 12.36 -20.05 -8.96
N ILE A 150 12.19 -18.76 -9.24
CA ILE A 150 11.06 -18.00 -8.72
C ILE A 150 9.87 -18.35 -9.60
N ILE A 151 8.81 -18.83 -8.97
CA ILE A 151 7.54 -19.13 -9.62
C ILE A 151 6.43 -18.35 -8.93
N ASN A 152 5.38 -18.03 -9.68
CA ASN A 152 4.16 -17.51 -9.07
C ASN A 152 3.48 -18.61 -8.26
N VAL A 153 2.67 -18.20 -7.27
CA VAL A 153 1.77 -19.12 -6.58
C VAL A 153 0.82 -19.74 -7.63
N PRO A 154 0.70 -21.09 -7.69
CA PRO A 154 -0.24 -21.74 -8.60
C PRO A 154 -1.68 -21.27 -8.38
N GLU A 155 -2.42 -21.07 -9.46
CA GLU A 155 -3.80 -20.57 -9.43
C GLU A 155 -4.74 -21.47 -8.60
N GLU A 156 -4.46 -22.78 -8.55
CA GLU A 156 -5.23 -23.73 -7.75
C GLU A 156 -5.12 -23.45 -6.25
N ILE A 157 -3.97 -22.93 -5.80
CA ILE A 157 -3.78 -22.55 -4.40
C ILE A 157 -4.63 -21.33 -4.07
N ASP A 158 -4.60 -20.28 -4.91
CA ASP A 158 -5.41 -19.09 -4.70
C ASP A 158 -6.91 -19.44 -4.68
N LYS A 159 -7.36 -20.32 -5.59
CA LYS A 159 -8.73 -20.84 -5.60
C LYS A 159 -9.08 -21.60 -4.32
N GLN A 160 -8.18 -22.45 -3.83
CA GLN A 160 -8.40 -23.21 -2.60
C GLN A 160 -8.52 -22.28 -1.39
N VAL A 161 -7.63 -21.30 -1.27
CA VAL A 161 -7.70 -20.29 -0.19
C VAL A 161 -9.03 -19.54 -0.24
N ALA A 162 -9.48 -19.11 -1.43
CA ALA A 162 -10.76 -18.42 -1.57
C ALA A 162 -11.95 -19.32 -1.16
N VAL A 163 -11.95 -20.60 -1.54
CA VAL A 163 -12.99 -21.55 -1.13
C VAL A 163 -13.01 -21.75 0.38
N ASP A 164 -11.84 -21.94 1.01
CA ASP A 164 -11.73 -22.13 2.45
C ASP A 164 -12.17 -20.87 3.23
N ALA A 165 -11.85 -19.68 2.71
CA ALA A 165 -12.31 -18.41 3.26
C ALA A 165 -13.83 -18.27 3.25
N LEU A 166 -14.46 -18.54 2.10
CA LEU A 166 -15.91 -18.47 1.95
C LEU A 166 -16.60 -19.47 2.88
N ASN A 167 -16.08 -20.69 2.97
CA ASN A 167 -16.59 -21.71 3.89
C ASN A 167 -16.49 -21.27 5.36
N ALA A 168 -15.36 -20.67 5.77
CA ALA A 168 -15.19 -20.16 7.13
C ALA A 168 -16.14 -19.01 7.48
N MET A 169 -16.60 -18.25 6.47
CA MET A 169 -17.56 -17.15 6.61
C MET A 169 -19.03 -17.60 6.38
N ASP A 170 -19.28 -18.90 6.18
CA ASP A 170 -20.60 -19.46 5.80
C ASP A 170 -21.21 -18.79 4.54
N VAL A 171 -20.36 -18.37 3.61
CA VAL A 171 -20.77 -17.78 2.33
C VAL A 171 -20.85 -18.85 1.27
N LYS A 172 -21.99 -18.90 0.56
CA LYS A 172 -22.23 -19.83 -0.55
C LYS A 172 -22.19 -19.09 -1.88
N ILE A 173 -21.66 -19.76 -2.90
CA ILE A 173 -21.60 -19.26 -4.28
C ILE A 173 -22.22 -20.28 -5.24
N ASP A 174 -22.65 -19.79 -6.41
CA ASP A 174 -23.20 -20.62 -7.47
C ASP A 174 -22.16 -21.57 -8.08
N LYS A 175 -22.67 -22.61 -8.75
CA LYS A 175 -21.87 -23.50 -9.61
C LYS A 175 -22.42 -23.43 -11.02
N LEU A 176 -21.54 -23.43 -12.02
CA LEU A 176 -21.96 -23.49 -13.40
C LEU A 176 -22.82 -24.73 -13.63
N THR A 177 -23.94 -24.54 -14.33
CA THR A 177 -24.76 -25.62 -14.83
C THR A 177 -24.02 -26.37 -15.96
N PRO A 178 -24.36 -27.63 -16.24
CA PRO A 178 -23.77 -28.36 -17.36
C PRO A 178 -23.91 -27.62 -18.71
N GLU A 179 -25.01 -26.89 -18.90
CA GLU A 179 -25.24 -26.07 -20.09
C GLU A 179 -24.25 -24.89 -20.16
N GLN A 180 -24.05 -24.16 -19.07
CA GLN A 180 -23.08 -23.06 -19.01
C GLN A 180 -21.65 -23.54 -19.23
N VAL A 181 -21.27 -24.70 -18.68
CA VAL A 181 -19.95 -25.31 -18.93
C VAL A 181 -19.79 -25.63 -20.42
N LYS A 182 -20.79 -26.25 -21.05
CA LYS A 182 -20.76 -26.55 -22.48
C LYS A 182 -20.65 -25.29 -23.33
N TYR A 183 -21.39 -24.24 -22.97
CA TYR A 183 -21.36 -22.95 -23.66
C TYR A 183 -19.98 -22.28 -23.56
N ALA A 184 -19.37 -22.26 -22.37
CA ALA A 184 -18.04 -21.66 -22.16
C ALA A 184 -16.91 -22.33 -22.98
N HIS A 185 -17.09 -23.57 -23.41
CA HIS A 185 -16.13 -24.31 -24.24
C HIS A 185 -16.53 -24.41 -25.72
N SER A 186 -17.51 -23.61 -26.17
CA SER A 186 -18.09 -23.77 -27.52
C SER A 186 -17.45 -22.92 -28.63
N TRP A 187 -16.39 -22.17 -28.35
CA TRP A 187 -15.56 -21.45 -29.34
C TRP A 187 -14.10 -21.38 -28.89
#